data_AF-A0A2J0MPX8-F1
#
_entry.id   AF-A0A2J0MPX8-F1
#
_cell.length_a   1.000
_cell.length_b   1.000
_cell.length_c   1.000
_cell.angle_alpha   90.00
_cell.angle_beta   90.00
_cell.angle_gamma   90.00
#
_symmetry.space_group_name_H-M   'P 1'
#
loop_
_entity.id
_entity.type
_entity.pdbx_description
1 polymer ?
#
loop_
_entity_poly.entity_id
_entity_poly.type
_entity_poly.pdbx_seq_one_letter_code
_entity_poly.pdbx_strand_id
1 'polypeptide(L)'
;MNQKINTGVGAIILVIISITAGVFVWKFNRQNSAVEAPIPIQKPKGDKIACTMKAKLCPDGTYVSRSGTNCEFAACPGKSAVDTSDWQTYRNEKYGFEFKYPSNFVYDENMIMDTDVLYSASFGLPYKEVFGKDHPNSKTAPQSINFFIDKKNDDLAIFIQDEKNAAAGVERFAENFGASKISNLFAQIVKYCNMRGYCDKTIYFTDNIYIYTIEYPISEDVVGSKVFEKIISTFKFTK
;
A
#
# COMPACT_ATOMS: atom_id res chain seq x y z
N MET A 1 20.45 46.93 -32.65
CA MET A 1 20.09 48.35 -32.39
C MET A 1 20.46 48.64 -30.94
N ASN A 2 21.58 49.31 -30.67
CA ASN A 2 21.96 49.70 -29.31
C ASN A 2 21.14 50.91 -28.88
N GLN A 3 20.11 50.71 -28.05
CA GLN A 3 19.41 51.82 -27.41
C GLN A 3 20.30 52.39 -26.31
N LYS A 4 20.76 53.62 -26.50
CA LYS A 4 21.50 54.38 -25.49
C LYS A 4 20.52 54.77 -24.38
N ILE A 5 20.65 54.17 -23.20
CA ILE A 5 19.86 54.55 -22.03
C ILE A 5 20.34 55.93 -21.59
N ASN A 6 19.41 56.88 -21.48
CA ASN A 6 19.70 58.22 -20.99
C ASN A 6 20.22 58.11 -19.54
N THR A 7 21.32 58.80 -19.23
CA THR A 7 21.99 58.77 -17.92
C THR A 7 21.02 59.04 -16.76
N GLY A 8 20.03 59.91 -16.96
CA GLY A 8 18.98 60.15 -15.96
C GLY A 8 18.06 58.95 -15.70
N VAL A 9 17.71 58.20 -16.75
CA VAL A 9 16.88 56.99 -16.66
C VAL A 9 17.68 55.85 -16.03
N GLY A 10 18.96 55.74 -16.36
CA GLY A 10 19.87 54.75 -15.76
C GLY A 10 20.02 54.94 -14.24
N ALA A 11 20.12 56.18 -13.78
CA ALA A 11 20.21 56.50 -12.35
C ALA A 11 18.93 56.10 -11.59
N ILE A 12 17.75 56.36 -12.16
CA ILE A 12 16.46 56.01 -11.54
C ILE A 12 16.30 54.49 -11.41
N ILE A 13 16.68 53.72 -12.42
CA ILE A 13 16.60 52.25 -12.39
C ILE A 13 17.50 51.68 -11.30
N LEU A 14 18.72 52.20 -11.12
CA LEU A 14 19.63 51.75 -10.05
C LEU A 14 19.09 52.04 -8.65
N VAL A 15 18.42 53.18 -8.45
CA VAL A 15 17.78 53.51 -7.18
C VAL A 15 16.61 52.56 -6.88
N ILE A 16 15.79 52.22 -7.89
CA ILE A 16 14.68 51.28 -7.71
C ILE A 16 15.20 49.88 -7.36
N ILE A 17 16.24 49.41 -8.05
CA ILE A 17 16.84 48.08 -7.79
C ILE A 17 17.44 47.99 -6.38
N SER A 18 18.09 49.06 -5.91
CA SER A 18 18.69 49.08 -4.57
C SER A 18 17.61 49.11 -3.47
N ILE A 19 16.51 49.84 -3.68
CA ILE A 19 15.37 49.83 -2.75
C ILE A 19 14.69 48.45 -2.73
N THR A 20 14.42 47.85 -3.89
CA THR A 20 13.75 46.53 -3.95
C THR A 20 14.62 45.42 -3.35
N ALA A 21 15.93 45.42 -3.62
CA ALA A 21 16.87 44.50 -3.00
C ALA A 21 16.92 44.69 -1.47
N GLY A 22 16.95 45.93 -0.98
CA GLY A 22 16.92 46.23 0.46
C GLY A 22 15.66 45.71 1.16
N VAL A 23 14.48 45.91 0.56
CA VAL A 23 13.21 45.38 1.07
C VAL A 23 13.18 43.85 1.08
N PHE A 24 13.71 43.22 0.02
CA PHE A 24 13.77 41.76 -0.08
C PHE A 24 14.68 41.15 0.99
N VAL A 25 15.88 41.71 1.20
CA VAL A 25 16.80 41.28 2.27
C VAL A 25 16.17 41.46 3.64
N TRP A 26 15.52 42.59 3.91
CA TRP A 26 14.84 42.83 5.20
C TRP A 26 13.74 41.81 5.46
N LYS A 27 12.90 41.51 4.45
CA LYS A 27 11.81 40.54 4.57
C LYS A 27 12.33 39.12 4.78
N PHE A 28 13.37 38.73 4.07
CA PHE A 28 14.00 37.41 4.21
C PHE A 28 14.67 37.24 5.58
N ASN A 29 15.38 38.28 6.07
CA ASN A 29 16.06 38.22 7.37
C ASN A 29 15.07 38.19 8.56
N ARG A 30 13.89 38.83 8.41
CA ARG A 30 12.82 38.78 9.42
C ARG A 30 12.19 37.39 9.56
N GLN A 31 12.18 36.58 8.51
CA GLN A 31 11.54 35.26 8.53
C GLN A 31 12.37 34.19 9.27
N ASN A 32 13.69 34.39 9.40
CA ASN A 32 14.58 33.48 10.12
C ASN A 32 14.73 33.81 11.62
N SER A 33 14.05 34.84 12.13
CA SER A 33 14.01 35.18 13.56
C SER A 33 12.74 34.65 14.23
N ALA A 34 12.48 33.35 14.12
CA ALA A 34 11.67 32.65 15.11
C ALA A 34 12.58 32.34 16.30
N VAL A 35 12.74 33.32 17.19
CA VAL A 35 13.34 33.09 18.50
C VAL A 35 12.46 32.08 19.21
N GLU A 36 12.97 30.87 19.42
CA GLU A 36 12.41 29.91 20.36
C GLU A 36 12.24 30.63 21.71
N ALA A 37 10.99 30.85 22.11
CA ALA A 37 10.72 31.25 23.47
C ALA A 37 11.21 30.11 24.40
N PRO A 38 11.85 30.40 25.54
CA PRO A 38 12.12 29.37 26.52
C PRO A 38 10.79 28.82 27.02
N ILE A 39 10.55 27.53 26.77
CA ILE A 39 9.37 26.82 27.25
C ILE A 39 9.41 26.86 28.79
N PRO A 40 8.33 27.26 29.49
CA PRO A 40 8.28 27.17 30.93
C PRO A 40 8.42 25.70 31.34
N ILE A 41 9.51 25.35 32.02
CA ILE A 41 9.75 24.00 32.52
C ILE A 41 8.76 23.77 33.68
N GLN A 42 7.57 23.26 33.36
CA GLN A 42 6.69 22.70 34.38
C GLN A 42 7.36 21.44 34.91
N LYS A 43 7.86 21.54 36.15
CA LYS A 43 8.43 20.42 36.90
C LYS A 43 7.35 19.32 37.02
N PRO A 44 7.50 18.15 36.38
CA PRO A 44 6.51 17.09 36.51
C PRO A 44 6.62 16.52 37.92
N LYS A 45 5.53 16.67 38.68
CA LYS A 45 5.32 15.94 39.92
C LYS A 45 4.82 14.54 39.52
N GLY A 46 5.72 13.57 39.54
CA GLY A 46 5.43 12.16 39.30
C GLY A 46 6.59 11.46 38.61
N ASP A 47 6.98 10.30 39.14
CA ASP A 47 8.11 9.44 38.77
C ASP A 47 8.09 9.00 37.29
N LYS A 48 8.31 9.92 36.36
CA LYS A 48 8.53 9.60 34.95
C LYS A 48 10.00 9.26 34.79
N ILE A 49 10.31 7.97 34.87
CA ILE A 49 11.62 7.44 34.51
C ILE A 49 11.89 7.83 33.05
N ALA A 50 13.02 8.50 32.81
CA ALA A 50 13.45 8.86 31.47
C ALA A 50 14.04 7.62 30.79
N CYS A 51 13.32 7.07 29.81
CA CYS A 51 13.80 5.92 29.04
C CYS A 51 14.80 6.34 27.96
N THR A 52 15.82 5.50 27.72
CA THR A 52 16.78 5.73 26.63
C THR A 52 16.11 5.67 25.25
N MET A 53 16.53 6.51 24.31
CA MET A 53 16.00 6.60 22.93
C MET A 53 16.45 5.43 22.03
N LYS A 54 16.32 4.20 22.53
CA LYS A 54 16.63 2.99 21.75
C LYS A 54 15.38 2.53 21.03
N ALA A 55 15.52 2.26 19.74
CA ALA A 55 14.52 1.60 18.91
C ALA A 55 14.90 0.11 18.72
N LYS A 56 13.90 -0.76 18.68
CA LYS A 56 14.04 -2.19 18.34
C LYS A 56 13.33 -2.43 17.01
N LEU A 57 14.03 -3.02 16.06
CA LEU A 57 13.45 -3.49 14.79
C LEU A 57 12.55 -4.70 15.07
N CYS A 58 11.32 -4.65 14.56
CA CYS A 58 10.35 -5.71 14.62
C CYS A 58 10.43 -6.61 13.37
N PRO A 59 9.94 -7.87 13.44
CA PRO A 59 9.98 -8.79 12.29
C PRO A 59 9.21 -8.31 11.05
N ASP A 60 8.33 -7.33 11.21
CA ASP A 60 7.56 -6.67 10.14
C ASP A 60 8.30 -5.48 9.51
N GLY A 61 9.52 -5.17 9.96
CA GLY A 61 10.32 -4.03 9.50
C GLY A 61 10.04 -2.71 10.22
N THR A 62 9.07 -2.66 11.14
CA THR A 62 8.77 -1.46 11.94
C THR A 62 9.71 -1.32 13.14
N TYR A 63 9.67 -0.16 13.80
CA TYR A 63 10.50 0.11 14.99
C TYR A 63 9.63 0.43 16.20
N VAL A 64 9.92 -0.21 17.33
CA VAL A 64 9.31 0.11 18.63
C VAL A 64 10.31 0.74 19.58
N SER A 65 9.82 1.69 20.38
CA SER A 65 10.62 2.37 21.41
C SER A 65 10.32 1.79 22.79
N ARG A 66 11.17 2.13 23.76
CA ARG A 66 10.93 1.83 25.18
C ARG A 66 9.77 2.67 25.72
N SER A 67 8.90 2.06 26.52
CA SER A 67 7.72 2.67 27.13
C SER A 67 7.41 2.00 28.49
N GLY A 68 6.53 2.61 29.28
CA GLY A 68 6.09 2.10 30.58
C GLY A 68 7.04 2.41 31.75
N THR A 69 6.61 2.05 32.96
CA THR A 69 7.34 2.33 34.22
C THR A 69 8.70 1.63 34.30
N ASN A 70 8.89 0.53 33.58
CA ASN A 70 10.15 -0.23 33.58
C ASN A 70 11.02 0.06 32.34
N CYS A 71 10.65 1.01 31.48
CA CYS A 71 11.36 1.29 30.23
C CYS A 71 11.60 0.05 29.35
N GLU A 72 10.61 -0.84 29.28
CA GLU A 72 10.61 -2.02 28.43
C GLU A 72 10.24 -1.62 27.00
N PHE A 73 10.69 -2.37 25.99
CA PHE A 73 10.20 -2.13 24.64
C PHE A 73 8.70 -2.35 24.60
N ALA A 74 7.96 -1.42 24.01
CA ALA A 74 6.58 -1.70 23.64
C ALA A 74 6.57 -3.01 22.84
N ALA A 75 5.51 -3.80 23.02
CA ALA A 75 5.30 -4.94 22.14
C ALA A 75 5.42 -4.44 20.70
N CYS A 76 6.17 -5.15 19.86
CA CYS A 76 6.08 -4.94 18.42
C CYS A 76 4.59 -4.85 18.08
N PRO A 77 4.14 -3.89 17.26
CA PRO A 77 2.81 -3.98 16.70
C PRO A 77 2.75 -5.37 16.10
N GLY A 78 2.10 -6.27 16.82
CA GLY A 78 1.87 -7.60 16.31
C GLY A 78 1.13 -7.32 15.02
N LYS A 79 1.47 -8.05 13.96
CA LYS A 79 0.44 -8.58 13.08
C LYS A 79 -0.79 -8.74 13.98
N SER A 80 -1.83 -7.91 13.85
CA SER A 80 -3.08 -8.16 14.56
C SER A 80 -3.32 -9.61 14.22
N ALA A 81 -3.13 -10.51 15.19
CA ALA A 81 -2.97 -11.92 14.90
C ALA A 81 -4.38 -12.31 14.55
N VAL A 82 -4.70 -12.18 13.26
CA VAL A 82 -6.00 -12.51 12.72
C VAL A 82 -6.20 -13.92 13.18
N ASP A 83 -7.17 -14.10 14.08
CA ASP A 83 -7.39 -15.41 14.66
C ASP A 83 -7.83 -16.31 13.52
N THR A 84 -7.05 -17.38 13.32
CA THR A 84 -7.28 -18.35 12.26
C THR A 84 -7.76 -19.69 12.81
N SER A 85 -8.15 -19.74 14.08
CA SER A 85 -8.72 -20.91 14.75
C SER A 85 -9.91 -21.48 13.97
N ASP A 86 -10.84 -20.59 13.58
CA ASP A 86 -12.06 -20.92 12.85
C ASP A 86 -11.89 -20.83 11.32
N TRP A 87 -10.67 -20.82 10.80
CA TRP A 87 -10.47 -20.74 9.34
C TRP A 87 -10.59 -22.10 8.69
N GLN A 88 -11.23 -22.11 7.52
CA GLN A 88 -11.34 -23.28 6.66
C GLN A 88 -10.27 -23.27 5.57
N THR A 89 -10.02 -24.43 4.97
CA THR A 89 -9.01 -24.61 3.91
C THR A 89 -9.68 -24.74 2.56
N TYR A 90 -9.27 -23.90 1.60
CA TYR A 90 -9.56 -24.08 0.19
C TYR A 90 -8.44 -24.90 -0.45
N ARG A 91 -8.80 -25.90 -1.25
CA ARG A 91 -7.85 -26.75 -1.99
C ARG A 91 -8.33 -26.88 -3.42
N ASN A 92 -7.44 -26.60 -4.37
CA ASN A 92 -7.67 -26.85 -5.78
C ASN A 92 -6.71 -27.92 -6.29
N GLU A 93 -7.22 -29.13 -6.55
CA GLU A 93 -6.38 -30.26 -6.97
C GLU A 93 -5.90 -30.16 -8.42
N LYS A 94 -6.66 -29.45 -9.27
CA LYS A 94 -6.37 -29.27 -10.70
C LYS A 94 -5.12 -28.41 -10.89
N TYR A 95 -5.04 -27.28 -10.20
CA TYR A 95 -3.90 -26.36 -10.26
C TYR A 95 -2.92 -26.53 -9.08
N GLY A 96 -3.20 -27.46 -8.16
CA GLY A 96 -2.24 -27.92 -7.18
C GLY A 96 -1.91 -26.93 -6.07
N PHE A 97 -2.85 -26.12 -5.59
CA PHE A 97 -2.62 -25.19 -4.49
C PHE A 97 -3.66 -25.31 -3.37
N GLU A 98 -3.30 -24.81 -2.19
CA GLU A 98 -4.23 -24.62 -1.07
C GLU A 98 -3.91 -23.34 -0.29
N PHE A 99 -4.92 -22.80 0.38
CA PHE A 99 -4.77 -21.72 1.36
C PHE A 99 -5.90 -21.79 2.39
N LYS A 100 -5.75 -21.06 3.50
CA LYS A 100 -6.80 -20.90 4.50
C LYS A 100 -7.50 -19.55 4.36
N TYR A 101 -8.78 -19.50 4.73
CA TYR A 101 -9.59 -18.29 4.69
C TYR A 101 -10.67 -18.31 5.79
N PRO A 102 -11.22 -17.14 6.20
CA PRO A 102 -12.26 -17.06 7.22
C PRO A 102 -13.50 -17.91 6.87
N SER A 103 -14.09 -18.60 7.86
CA SER A 103 -15.27 -19.45 7.63
C SER A 103 -16.54 -18.67 7.30
N ASN A 104 -16.60 -17.38 7.60
CA ASN A 104 -17.70 -16.50 7.21
C ASN A 104 -17.57 -15.96 5.79
N PHE A 105 -16.46 -16.23 5.09
CA PHE A 105 -16.35 -15.87 3.68
C PHE A 105 -17.03 -16.92 2.82
N VAL A 106 -17.67 -16.44 1.76
CA VAL A 106 -18.10 -17.26 0.63
C VAL A 106 -17.15 -17.06 -0.52
N TYR A 107 -17.22 -17.96 -1.50
CA TYR A 107 -16.43 -17.84 -2.71
C TYR A 107 -17.25 -18.09 -3.97
N ASP A 108 -16.78 -17.50 -5.06
CA ASP A 108 -17.33 -17.71 -6.39
C ASP A 108 -16.20 -18.12 -7.34
N GLU A 109 -16.36 -19.26 -8.01
CA GLU A 109 -15.39 -19.77 -8.98
C GLU A 109 -15.86 -19.47 -10.41
N ASN A 110 -14.88 -19.32 -11.31
CA ASN A 110 -15.08 -19.07 -12.74
C ASN A 110 -15.83 -17.76 -13.02
N MET A 111 -15.55 -16.72 -12.23
CA MET A 111 -16.13 -15.38 -12.41
C MET A 111 -15.79 -14.73 -13.75
N ILE A 112 -14.62 -15.06 -14.30
CA ILE A 112 -14.14 -14.58 -15.59
C ILE A 112 -13.85 -15.81 -16.43
N MET A 113 -14.52 -15.88 -17.58
CA MET A 113 -14.28 -16.86 -18.64
C MET A 113 -13.77 -16.12 -19.87
N ASP A 114 -12.50 -15.73 -19.83
CA ASP A 114 -11.75 -15.29 -21.01
C ASP A 114 -10.92 -16.47 -21.53
N THR A 115 -10.48 -16.46 -22.79
CA THR A 115 -9.75 -17.58 -23.40
C THR A 115 -8.41 -17.87 -22.72
N ASP A 116 -7.78 -16.86 -22.13
CA ASP A 116 -6.46 -16.98 -21.52
C ASP A 116 -6.48 -17.22 -20.00
N VAL A 117 -7.61 -16.89 -19.35
CA VAL A 117 -7.85 -17.15 -17.93
C VAL A 117 -8.35 -18.57 -17.74
N LEU A 118 -7.45 -19.47 -17.32
CA LEU A 118 -7.77 -20.87 -17.11
C LEU A 118 -8.60 -21.12 -15.86
N TYR A 119 -8.51 -20.24 -14.87
CA TYR A 119 -9.24 -20.32 -13.61
C TYR A 119 -9.31 -18.96 -12.95
N SER A 120 -10.47 -18.66 -12.35
CA SER A 120 -10.68 -17.48 -11.52
C SER A 120 -11.49 -17.84 -10.28
N ALA A 121 -11.20 -17.21 -9.15
CA ALA A 121 -12.05 -17.30 -7.96
C ALA A 121 -11.97 -16.06 -7.08
N SER A 122 -13.09 -15.67 -6.49
CA SER A 122 -13.18 -14.58 -5.51
C SER A 122 -13.58 -15.13 -4.15
N PHE A 123 -12.97 -14.62 -3.09
CA PHE A 123 -13.28 -14.93 -1.72
C PHE A 123 -13.56 -13.64 -0.96
N GLY A 124 -14.69 -13.58 -0.26
CA GLY A 124 -15.08 -12.38 0.48
C GLY A 124 -16.33 -12.59 1.31
N LEU A 125 -16.79 -11.52 1.94
CA LEU A 125 -18.05 -11.55 2.66
C LEU A 125 -19.22 -11.83 1.70
N PRO A 126 -20.27 -12.52 2.18
CA PRO A 126 -21.47 -12.75 1.40
C PRO A 126 -22.06 -11.44 0.90
N TYR A 127 -22.34 -11.39 -0.40
CA TYR A 127 -22.81 -10.17 -1.05
C TYR A 127 -24.08 -9.59 -0.41
N LYS A 128 -25.05 -10.46 -0.07
CA LYS A 128 -26.32 -10.09 0.58
C LYS A 128 -26.12 -9.46 1.96
N GLU A 129 -25.04 -9.80 2.67
CA GLU A 129 -24.73 -9.21 3.97
C GLU A 129 -24.21 -7.78 3.84
N VAL A 130 -23.56 -7.45 2.72
CA VAL A 130 -22.94 -6.14 2.51
C VAL A 130 -23.87 -5.17 1.75
N PHE A 131 -24.62 -5.64 0.74
CA PHE A 131 -25.41 -4.77 -0.15
C PHE A 131 -26.92 -5.03 -0.15
N GLY A 132 -27.42 -6.06 0.54
CA GLY A 132 -28.85 -6.41 0.55
C GLY A 132 -29.29 -7.31 -0.63
N LYS A 133 -30.60 -7.54 -0.75
CA LYS A 133 -31.18 -8.59 -1.61
C LYS A 133 -31.34 -8.23 -3.09
N ASP A 134 -31.32 -6.95 -3.45
CA ASP A 134 -31.70 -6.45 -4.79
C ASP A 134 -30.50 -6.07 -5.68
N HIS A 135 -29.30 -6.45 -5.25
CA HIS A 135 -28.04 -6.07 -5.86
C HIS A 135 -27.51 -7.22 -6.78
N PRO A 136 -26.62 -6.97 -7.77
CA PRO A 136 -26.25 -7.90 -8.86
C PRO A 136 -25.73 -9.29 -8.43
N ASN A 137 -25.74 -10.24 -9.39
CA ASN A 137 -25.57 -11.70 -9.22
C ASN A 137 -24.24 -12.24 -8.65
N SER A 138 -23.35 -11.41 -8.09
CA SER A 138 -22.10 -11.90 -7.46
C SER A 138 -22.39 -12.57 -6.10
N LYS A 139 -21.70 -13.67 -5.79
CA LYS A 139 -21.76 -14.26 -4.44
C LYS A 139 -20.92 -13.48 -3.41
N THR A 140 -19.88 -12.78 -3.84
CA THR A 140 -18.92 -12.06 -2.98
C THR A 140 -19.06 -10.55 -3.07
N ALA A 141 -18.79 -9.86 -1.95
CA ALA A 141 -18.72 -8.40 -1.87
C ALA A 141 -17.48 -7.80 -2.59
N PRO A 142 -17.48 -6.52 -3.03
CA PRO A 142 -16.35 -5.84 -3.66
C PRO A 142 -15.08 -5.78 -2.81
N GLN A 143 -15.18 -6.00 -1.50
CA GLN A 143 -14.01 -6.23 -0.65
C GLN A 143 -13.67 -7.72 -0.63
N SER A 144 -13.22 -8.23 -1.76
CA SER A 144 -12.80 -9.62 -1.94
C SER A 144 -11.33 -9.73 -2.29
N ILE A 145 -10.77 -10.92 -2.05
CA ILE A 145 -9.51 -11.35 -2.65
C ILE A 145 -9.81 -12.23 -3.85
N ASN A 146 -9.23 -11.91 -4.98
CA ASN A 146 -9.43 -12.59 -6.25
C ASN A 146 -8.15 -13.33 -6.64
N PHE A 147 -8.31 -14.53 -7.17
CA PHE A 147 -7.25 -15.40 -7.64
C PHE A 147 -7.50 -15.66 -9.12
N PHE A 148 -6.48 -15.49 -9.94
CA PHE A 148 -6.49 -15.83 -11.36
C PHE A 148 -5.31 -16.72 -11.70
N ILE A 149 -5.55 -17.65 -12.62
CA ILE A 149 -4.51 -18.51 -13.17
C ILE A 149 -4.61 -18.42 -14.68
N ASP A 150 -3.54 -17.91 -15.26
CA ASP A 150 -3.39 -17.72 -16.69
C ASP A 150 -2.39 -18.74 -17.23
N LYS A 151 -2.59 -19.15 -18.49
CA LYS A 151 -1.56 -19.95 -19.15
C LYS A 151 -0.33 -19.07 -19.38
N LYS A 152 0.85 -19.58 -19.01
CA LYS A 152 2.09 -18.86 -19.28
C LYS A 152 2.44 -18.95 -20.77
N ASN A 153 2.05 -17.93 -21.52
CA ASN A 153 2.41 -17.77 -22.93
C ASN A 153 3.67 -16.91 -23.09
N ASP A 154 3.92 -16.00 -22.15
CA ASP A 154 5.04 -15.04 -22.16
C ASP A 154 5.81 -15.04 -20.83
N ASP A 155 6.96 -14.35 -20.81
CA ASP A 155 7.68 -14.07 -19.58
C ASP A 155 6.85 -13.24 -18.62
N LEU A 156 6.95 -13.52 -17.32
CA LEU A 156 6.17 -12.83 -16.28
C LEU A 156 6.34 -11.30 -16.33
N ALA A 157 7.52 -10.80 -16.70
CA ALA A 157 7.76 -9.37 -16.82
C ALA A 157 7.00 -8.73 -17.99
N ILE A 158 6.84 -9.46 -19.10
CA ILE A 158 6.07 -9.02 -20.27
C ILE A 158 4.59 -8.98 -19.90
N PHE A 159 4.08 -10.08 -19.32
CA PHE A 159 2.71 -10.16 -18.83
C PHE A 159 2.34 -9.00 -17.89
N ILE A 160 3.18 -8.74 -16.88
CA ILE A 160 2.96 -7.61 -15.95
C ILE A 160 2.96 -6.27 -16.69
N GLN A 161 3.81 -6.09 -17.69
CA GLN A 161 3.84 -4.84 -18.45
C GLN A 161 2.57 -4.64 -19.29
N ASP A 162 2.04 -5.71 -19.88
CA ASP A 162 0.80 -5.67 -20.63
C ASP A 162 -0.40 -5.37 -19.73
N GLU A 163 -0.48 -5.99 -18.55
CA GLU A 163 -1.47 -5.67 -17.52
C GLU A 163 -1.41 -4.19 -17.08
N LYS A 164 -0.20 -3.64 -16.94
CA LYS A 164 -0.02 -2.21 -16.65
C LYS A 164 -0.51 -1.32 -17.79
N ASN A 165 -0.27 -1.70 -19.03
CA ASN A 165 -0.71 -0.95 -20.20
C ASN A 165 -2.25 -0.99 -20.31
N ALA A 166 -2.87 -2.15 -20.07
CA ALA A 166 -4.32 -2.31 -20.02
C ALA A 166 -4.94 -1.45 -18.90
N ALA A 167 -4.36 -1.47 -17.71
CA ALA A 167 -4.78 -0.63 -16.59
C ALA A 167 -4.70 0.88 -16.91
N ALA A 168 -3.63 1.32 -17.57
CA ALA A 168 -3.48 2.72 -18.00
C ALA A 168 -4.57 3.14 -19.00
N GLY A 169 -5.01 2.22 -19.88
CA GLY A 169 -6.10 2.45 -20.83
C GLY A 169 -7.46 2.72 -20.18
N VAL A 170 -7.62 2.37 -18.90
CA VAL A 170 -8.83 2.65 -18.08
C VAL A 170 -8.53 3.59 -16.92
N GLU A 171 -7.56 4.50 -17.08
CA GLU A 171 -7.19 5.54 -16.12
C GLU A 171 -6.79 4.99 -14.73
N ARG A 172 -6.20 3.79 -14.69
CA ARG A 172 -5.58 3.22 -13.50
C ARG A 172 -4.06 3.38 -13.56
N PHE A 173 -3.48 3.89 -12.48
CA PHE A 173 -2.04 4.09 -12.34
C PHE A 173 -1.43 2.88 -11.65
N ALA A 174 -0.38 2.33 -12.27
CA ALA A 174 0.36 1.20 -11.74
C ALA A 174 1.69 1.65 -11.13
N GLU A 175 1.94 1.24 -9.89
CA GLU A 175 3.17 1.51 -9.16
C GLU A 175 3.84 0.18 -8.76
N ASN A 176 5.14 0.04 -9.02
CA ASN A 176 5.89 -1.09 -8.50
C ASN A 176 5.98 -0.98 -6.98
N PHE A 177 5.31 -1.88 -6.27
CA PHE A 177 5.17 -1.81 -4.81
C PHE A 177 6.24 -2.64 -4.09
N GLY A 178 6.79 -3.65 -4.75
CA GLY A 178 7.91 -4.43 -4.23
C GLY A 178 7.95 -5.85 -4.77
N ALA A 179 8.66 -6.71 -4.05
CA ALA A 179 8.74 -8.13 -4.32
C ALA A 179 8.67 -8.94 -3.03
N SER A 180 8.19 -10.17 -3.12
CA SER A 180 8.09 -11.10 -1.99
C SER A 180 8.33 -12.54 -2.44
N LYS A 181 8.16 -13.49 -1.53
CA LYS A 181 8.05 -14.91 -1.85
C LYS A 181 6.67 -15.41 -1.48
N ILE A 182 5.99 -16.02 -2.45
CA ILE A 182 4.74 -16.76 -2.21
C ILE A 182 5.10 -18.23 -2.29
N SER A 183 4.93 -18.95 -1.17
CA SER A 183 5.55 -20.26 -0.99
C SER A 183 7.07 -20.18 -1.21
N ASN A 184 7.57 -20.81 -2.28
CA ASN A 184 8.97 -20.84 -2.71
C ASN A 184 9.23 -20.02 -3.99
N LEU A 185 8.18 -19.44 -4.59
CA LEU A 185 8.28 -18.69 -5.84
C LEU A 185 8.50 -17.20 -5.57
N PHE A 186 9.32 -16.57 -6.42
CA PHE A 186 9.48 -15.13 -6.42
C PHE A 186 8.20 -14.47 -6.95
N ALA A 187 7.73 -13.45 -6.24
CA ALA A 187 6.54 -12.70 -6.59
C ALA A 187 6.83 -11.22 -6.76
N GLN A 188 6.30 -10.63 -7.82
CA GLN A 188 6.30 -9.19 -8.05
C GLN A 188 4.99 -8.58 -7.59
N ILE A 189 5.07 -7.44 -6.92
CA ILE A 189 3.91 -6.77 -6.34
C ILE A 189 3.73 -5.42 -7.05
N VAL A 190 2.53 -5.22 -7.59
CA VAL A 190 2.11 -3.98 -8.23
C VAL A 190 0.91 -3.42 -7.48
N LYS A 191 0.89 -2.11 -7.29
CA LYS A 191 -0.23 -1.37 -6.73
C LYS A 191 -0.95 -0.66 -7.87
N TYR A 192 -2.25 -0.87 -7.99
CA TYR A 192 -3.09 -0.24 -9.02
C TYR A 192 -4.10 0.69 -8.38
N CYS A 193 -4.00 1.99 -8.64
CA CYS A 193 -4.90 3.01 -8.10
C CYS A 193 -5.72 3.68 -9.20
N ASN A 194 -6.97 4.05 -8.91
CA ASN A 194 -7.74 4.95 -9.79
C ASN A 194 -7.65 6.42 -9.33
N MET A 195 -8.17 7.34 -10.14
CA MET A 195 -8.21 8.77 -9.82
C MET A 195 -8.97 9.14 -8.53
N ARG A 196 -9.82 8.23 -8.03
CA ARG A 196 -10.58 8.43 -6.79
C ARG A 196 -9.81 7.96 -5.54
N GLY A 197 -8.58 7.44 -5.71
CA GLY A 197 -7.74 6.95 -4.62
C GLY A 197 -8.07 5.53 -4.15
N TYR A 198 -8.95 4.80 -4.83
CA TYR A 198 -9.11 3.37 -4.57
C TYR A 198 -7.94 2.62 -5.18
N CYS A 199 -7.26 1.83 -4.34
CA CYS A 199 -6.07 1.09 -4.73
C CYS A 199 -6.25 -0.40 -4.44
N ASP A 200 -5.76 -1.22 -5.35
CA ASP A 200 -5.64 -2.67 -5.16
C ASP A 200 -4.17 -3.08 -5.15
N LYS A 201 -3.87 -4.15 -4.43
CA LYS A 201 -2.60 -4.85 -4.51
C LYS A 201 -2.78 -6.02 -5.43
N THR A 202 -1.88 -6.14 -6.40
CA THR A 202 -1.78 -7.32 -7.25
C THR A 202 -0.43 -7.98 -7.05
N ILE A 203 -0.45 -9.28 -6.78
CA ILE A 203 0.72 -10.13 -6.59
C ILE A 203 0.79 -11.09 -7.78
N TYR A 204 1.87 -10.98 -8.54
CA TYR A 204 2.15 -11.83 -9.70
C TYR A 204 3.30 -12.77 -9.39
N PHE A 205 3.11 -14.05 -9.67
CA PHE A 205 4.17 -15.06 -9.59
C PHE A 205 3.90 -16.15 -10.64
N THR A 206 4.93 -16.92 -10.97
CA THR A 206 4.83 -17.90 -12.06
C THR A 206 5.60 -19.16 -11.71
N ASP A 207 5.11 -20.29 -12.20
CA ASP A 207 5.89 -21.52 -12.31
C ASP A 207 6.30 -21.77 -13.77
N ASN A 208 6.49 -23.03 -14.16
CA ASN A 208 6.88 -23.40 -15.52
C ASN A 208 5.70 -23.39 -16.52
N ILE A 209 4.46 -23.39 -16.03
CA ILE A 209 3.23 -23.62 -16.81
C ILE A 209 2.26 -22.45 -16.70
N TYR A 210 2.18 -21.83 -15.52
CA TYR A 210 1.13 -20.87 -15.19
C TYR A 210 1.69 -19.54 -14.69
N ILE A 211 0.89 -18.49 -14.90
CA ILE A 211 1.01 -17.22 -14.19
C ILE A 211 -0.14 -17.18 -13.18
N TYR A 212 0.20 -16.86 -11.94
CA TYR A 212 -0.74 -16.70 -10.84
C TYR A 212 -0.83 -15.22 -10.51
N THR A 213 -2.07 -14.73 -10.45
CA THR A 213 -2.38 -13.35 -10.11
C THR A 213 -3.29 -13.35 -8.88
N ILE A 214 -2.91 -12.62 -7.85
CA ILE A 214 -3.75 -12.44 -6.65
C ILE A 214 -4.00 -10.96 -6.42
N GLU A 215 -5.27 -10.58 -6.37
CA GLU A 215 -5.72 -9.19 -6.30
C GLU A 215 -6.58 -8.96 -5.07
N TYR A 216 -6.34 -7.87 -4.34
CA TYR A 216 -7.22 -7.47 -3.25
C TYR A 216 -7.08 -5.97 -2.94
N PRO A 217 -8.13 -5.33 -2.41
CA PRO A 217 -8.11 -3.90 -2.11
C PRO A 217 -7.15 -3.55 -0.98
N ILE A 218 -6.43 -2.44 -1.15
CA ILE A 218 -5.63 -1.77 -0.12
C ILE A 218 -6.40 -0.55 0.36
N SER A 219 -6.80 -0.53 1.62
CA SER A 219 -7.30 0.68 2.27
C SER A 219 -6.44 1.00 3.49
N GLU A 220 -6.06 2.26 3.63
CA GLU A 220 -5.22 2.74 4.73
C GLU A 220 -5.90 2.59 6.11
N ASP A 221 -7.23 2.40 6.13
CA ASP A 221 -8.03 2.38 7.36
C ASP A 221 -8.54 1.00 7.83
N VAL A 222 -8.22 -0.14 7.19
CA VAL A 222 -9.06 -1.35 7.40
C VAL A 222 -8.31 -2.63 7.76
N VAL A 223 -8.85 -3.26 8.80
CA VAL A 223 -8.70 -4.67 9.24
C VAL A 223 -8.75 -5.69 8.09
N GLY A 224 -9.38 -5.36 6.95
CA GLY A 224 -9.50 -6.21 5.76
C GLY A 224 -8.18 -6.47 5.03
N SER A 225 -7.30 -5.47 4.95
CA SER A 225 -5.96 -5.65 4.34
C SER A 225 -5.15 -6.72 5.09
N LYS A 226 -5.23 -6.73 6.43
CA LYS A 226 -4.54 -7.72 7.28
C LYS A 226 -5.10 -9.13 7.11
N VAL A 227 -6.41 -9.29 6.89
CA VAL A 227 -7.03 -10.59 6.63
C VAL A 227 -6.52 -11.16 5.31
N PHE A 228 -6.47 -10.35 4.24
CA PHE A 228 -5.96 -10.80 2.94
C PHE A 228 -4.47 -11.15 3.01
N GLU A 229 -3.65 -10.33 3.65
CA GLU A 229 -2.23 -10.65 3.89
C GLU A 229 -2.07 -11.96 4.67
N LYS A 230 -2.96 -12.22 5.63
CA LYS A 230 -2.98 -13.48 6.37
C LYS A 230 -3.36 -14.66 5.47
N ILE A 231 -4.38 -14.53 4.61
CA ILE A 231 -4.75 -15.56 3.62
C ILE A 231 -3.53 -15.90 2.75
N ILE A 232 -2.86 -14.88 2.21
CA ILE A 232 -1.68 -15.04 1.36
C ILE A 232 -0.53 -15.74 2.10
N SER A 233 -0.32 -15.45 3.37
CA SER A 233 0.70 -16.13 4.19
C SER A 233 0.45 -17.64 4.38
N THR A 234 -0.78 -18.11 4.15
CA THR A 234 -1.13 -19.53 4.24
C THR A 234 -1.12 -20.26 2.90
N PHE A 235 -0.91 -19.52 1.80
CA PHE A 235 -0.85 -20.09 0.46
C PHE A 235 0.35 -21.01 0.31
N LYS A 236 0.11 -22.20 -0.23
CA LYS A 236 1.17 -23.14 -0.59
C LYS A 236 0.75 -24.02 -1.78
N PHE A 237 1.76 -24.44 -2.53
CA PHE A 237 1.60 -25.50 -3.51
C PHE A 237 1.52 -26.85 -2.83
N THR A 238 0.78 -27.75 -3.46
CA THR A 238 0.48 -29.11 -2.96
C THR A 238 1.16 -30.18 -3.82
N LYS A 239 1.79 -29.77 -4.92
CA LYS A 239 2.53 -30.59 -5.87
C LYS A 239 3.81 -29.87 -6.27
#